data_AF-H9X8P4-F1
#
_entry.id   AF-H9X8P4-F1
#
_cell.length_a   1.000
_cell.length_b   1.000
_cell.length_c   1.000
_cell.angle_alpha   90.00
_cell.angle_beta   90.00
_cell.angle_gamma   90.00
#
_symmetry.space_group_name_H-M   'P 1'
#
loop_
_entity.id
_entity.type
_entity.pdbx_description
1 polymer ?
#
loop_
_entity_poly.entity_id
_entity_poly.type
_entity_poly.pdbx_seq_one_letter_code
_entity_poly.pdbx_strand_id
1 'polypeptide(L)' 'VNNELRTYMMSAFTDIKDMCKKLDCDLRMGAFSLGLERVARATNLRGWEV' A
#
# COMPACT_ATOMS: atom_id res chain seq x y z
N VAL A 1 -5.93 14.26 -16.31
CA VAL A 1 -6.84 13.19 -15.83
C VAL A 1 -6.44 11.78 -16.29
N ASN A 2 -6.64 11.37 -17.55
CA ASN A 2 -6.42 9.96 -17.94
C ASN A 2 -4.97 9.46 -17.79
N ASN A 3 -3.98 10.30 -18.13
CA ASN A 3 -2.57 9.96 -17.91
C ASN A 3 -2.22 9.88 -16.42
N GLU A 4 -2.75 10.77 -15.59
CA GLU A 4 -2.50 10.75 -14.14
C GLU A 4 -3.10 9.49 -13.52
N LEU A 5 -4.33 9.13 -13.92
CA LEU A 5 -4.98 7.89 -13.48
C LEU A 5 -4.10 6.68 -13.81
N ARG A 6 -3.58 6.59 -15.04
CA ARG A 6 -2.68 5.51 -15.45
C ARG A 6 -1.43 5.48 -14.57
N THR A 7 -0.80 6.62 -14.32
CA THR A 7 0.40 6.72 -13.47
C THR A 7 0.13 6.21 -12.06
N TYR A 8 -0.95 6.68 -11.40
CA TYR A 8 -1.29 6.24 -10.05
C TYR A 8 -1.62 4.75 -9.99
N MET A 9 -2.40 4.23 -10.94
CA MET A 9 -2.80 2.82 -10.96
C MET A 9 -1.60 1.89 -11.21
N MET A 10 -0.68 2.25 -12.11
CA MET A 10 0.53 1.48 -12.38
C MET A 10 1.49 1.48 -11.18
N SER A 11 1.64 2.62 -10.51
CA SER A 11 2.44 2.71 -9.28
C SER A 11 1.84 1.85 -8.18
N ALA A 12 0.54 1.97 -7.91
CA ALA A 12 -0.15 1.21 -6.88
C ALA A 12 -0.06 -0.31 -7.12
N PHE A 13 -0.19 -0.76 -8.38
CA PHE A 13 -0.07 -2.17 -8.71
C PHE A 13 1.36 -2.71 -8.50
N THR A 14 2.38 -1.88 -8.76
CA THR A 14 3.78 -2.24 -8.49
C THR A 14 4.00 -2.45 -7.00
N ASP A 15 3.53 -1.51 -6.17
CA ASP A 15 3.61 -1.60 -4.71
C ASP A 15 2.92 -2.88 -4.17
N ILE A 16 1.75 -3.22 -4.72
CA ILE A 16 1.02 -4.44 -4.34
C ILE A 16 1.83 -5.69 -4.68
N LYS A 17 2.42 -5.77 -5.88
CA LYS A 17 3.24 -6.92 -6.29
C LYS A 17 4.47 -7.10 -5.40
N ASP A 18 5.11 -6.01 -5.01
CA ASP A 18 6.27 -6.08 -4.13
C ASP A 18 5.87 -6.54 -2.71
N MET A 19 4.70 -6.12 -2.23
CA MET A 19 4.14 -6.65 -0.97
C MET A 19 3.76 -8.12 -1.05
N CYS A 20 3.18 -8.58 -2.17
CA CYS A 20 2.87 -10.00 -2.37
C CYS A 20 4.14 -10.85 -2.33
N LYS A 21 5.23 -10.40 -2.96
CA LYS A 21 6.53 -11.09 -2.92
C LYS A 21 7.14 -11.10 -1.51
N LYS A 22 7.03 -9.99 -0.77
CA LYS A 22 7.57 -9.86 0.59
C LYS A 22 6.88 -10.79 1.59
N LEU A 23 5.57 -11.00 1.43
CA LEU A 23 4.73 -11.75 2.36
C LEU A 23 4.31 -13.14 1.84
N ASP A 24 4.74 -13.52 0.63
CA ASP A 24 4.32 -14.73 -0.09
C ASP A 24 2.79 -14.94 -0.06
N CYS A 25 2.05 -13.93 -0.54
CA CYS A 25 0.60 -13.89 -0.44
C CYS A 25 -0.09 -13.52 -1.76
N ASP A 26 -1.41 -13.74 -1.81
CA ASP A 26 -2.21 -13.36 -2.97
C ASP A 26 -2.38 -11.83 -3.11
N LEU A 27 -2.88 -11.39 -4.28
CA LEU A 27 -3.04 -9.96 -4.57
C LEU A 27 -4.00 -9.24 -3.61
N ARG A 28 -5.03 -9.92 -3.12
CA ARG A 28 -6.01 -9.34 -2.19
C ARG A 28 -5.34 -9.07 -0.85
N MET A 29 -4.60 -10.05 -0.33
CA MET A 29 -3.89 -9.94 0.93
C MET A 29 -2.73 -8.95 0.82
N GLY A 30 -2.01 -8.93 -0.29
CA GLY A 30 -0.95 -7.95 -0.55
C GLY A 30 -1.47 -6.52 -0.58
N ALA A 31 -2.60 -6.27 -1.24
CA ALA A 31 -3.24 -4.96 -1.28
C ALA A 31 -3.73 -4.51 0.12
N PHE A 32 -4.34 -5.42 0.87
CA PHE A 32 -4.79 -5.14 2.23
C PHE A 32 -3.61 -4.83 3.16
N SER A 33 -2.55 -5.64 3.10
CA SER A 33 -1.33 -5.48 3.89
C SER A 33 -0.62 -4.16 3.59
N LEU A 34 -0.53 -3.77 2.31
CA LEU A 34 0.02 -2.47 1.91
C LEU A 34 -0.77 -1.30 2.51
N GLY A 35 -2.10 -1.39 2.51
CA GLY A 35 -2.97 -0.39 3.12
C GLY A 35 -2.74 -0.28 4.64
N LEU A 36 -2.70 -1.42 5.33
CA LEU A 36 -2.42 -1.48 6.77
C LEU A 36 -1.05 -0.88 7.11
N GLU A 37 0.00 -1.24 6.38
CA GLU A 37 1.36 -0.74 6.62
C GLU A 37 1.43 0.78 6.50
N ARG A 38 0.75 1.36 5.49
CA ARG A 38 0.70 2.82 5.28
C ARG A 38 -0.04 3.53 6.42
N VAL A 39 -1.19 3.00 6.85
CA VAL A 39 -1.97 3.58 7.95
C VAL A 39 -1.22 3.45 9.27
N ALA A 40 -0.73 2.26 9.60
CA ALA A 40 0.02 2.01 10.83
C ALA A 40 1.25 2.92 10.94
N ARG A 41 1.99 3.11 9.85
CA ARG A 41 3.11 4.05 9.81
C ARG A 41 2.68 5.49 10.06
N ALA A 42 1.60 5.94 9.42
CA ALA A 42 1.08 7.29 9.62
C ALA A 42 0.59 7.51 11.06
N THR A 43 -0.08 6.51 11.65
CA THR A 43 -0.50 6.52 13.05
C THR A 43 0.69 6.60 14.00
N ASN A 44 1.71 5.76 13.80
CA ASN A 44 2.91 5.78 14.64
C ASN A 44 3.66 7.12 14.55
N LEU A 45 3.75 7.72 13.35
CA LEU A 45 4.43 8.99 13.15
C LEU A 45 3.70 10.18 13.79
N ARG A 46 2.36 10.17 13.80
CA ARG A 46 1.56 11.21 14.46
C ARG A 46 1.51 11.06 15.97
N GLY A 47 1.89 9.89 16.48
CA GLY A 47 1.75 9.55 17.88
C GLY A 47 0.30 9.33 18.26
N TRP A 48 0.09 8.92 19.50
CA TRP A 48 -1.22 8.94 20.13
C TRP A 48 -1.22 10.15 21.06
N GLU A 49 -2.22 11.04 20.92
CA GLU A 49 -2.44 12.08 21.93
C GLU A 49 -2.56 11.39 23.30
N VAL A 50 -1.69 11.81 24.23
CA VAL A 50 -1.71 11.38 25.64
C VAL A 50 -2.25 12.53 26.47
#